data_AF-A0A9X1RXC6-F1
#
_entry.id   AF-A0A9X1RXC6-F1
#
_cell.length_a   1.000
_cell.length_b   1.000
_cell.length_c   1.000
_cell.angle_alpha   90.00
_cell.angle_beta   90.00
_cell.angle_gamma   90.00
#
_symmetry.space_group_name_H-M   'P 1'
#
loop_
_entity.id
_entity.type
_entity.pdbx_description
1 polymer ?
#
loop_
_entity_poly.entity_id
_entity_poly.type
_entity_poly.pdbx_seq_one_letter_code
_entity_poly.pdbx_strand_id
1 'polypeptide(L)'
;MTRYMTRVELHENPYKPTAQDYEKLHAAMEAKGFARTIKSGDGILYKLPSAMYYGESTLTTAEVMKHASAAAKSVCGKCSVITSEAPNSAWEGLAKA
;
A
#
# COMPACT_ATOMS: atom_id res chain seq x y z
N MET A 1 7.85 13.85 -9.15
CA MET A 1 6.77 12.88 -8.92
C MET A 1 6.19 13.14 -7.55
N THR A 2 4.88 12.98 -7.42
CA THR A 2 4.17 13.13 -6.15
C THR A 2 4.29 11.84 -5.34
N ARG A 3 4.44 11.97 -4.02
CA ARG A 3 4.55 10.86 -3.09
C ARG A 3 3.17 10.50 -2.56
N TYR A 4 2.90 9.21 -2.41
CA TYR A 4 1.61 8.70 -1.97
C TYR A 4 1.76 7.72 -0.83
N MET A 5 0.78 7.78 0.09
CA MET A 5 0.54 6.73 1.07
C MET A 5 -0.78 6.07 0.75
N THR A 6 -0.78 4.75 0.63
CA THR A 6 -1.98 3.95 0.33
C THR A 6 -2.17 2.92 1.42
N ARG A 7 -3.39 2.83 1.96
CA ARG A 7 -3.80 1.74 2.85
C ARG A 7 -4.91 0.93 2.21
N VAL A 8 -4.77 -0.39 2.27
CA VAL A 8 -5.78 -1.34 1.81
C VAL A 8 -6.27 -2.16 3.00
N GLU A 9 -7.57 -2.38 3.07
CA GLU A 9 -8.18 -3.32 4.00
C GLU A 9 -8.98 -4.33 3.19
N LEU A 10 -8.66 -5.62 3.36
CA LEU A 10 -9.43 -6.71 2.78
C LEU A 10 -10.63 -7.00 3.70
N HIS A 11 -11.81 -7.18 3.11
CA HIS A 11 -13.02 -7.51 3.86
C HIS A 11 -13.45 -8.94 3.60
N GLU A 12 -14.20 -9.50 4.53
CA GLU A 12 -14.81 -10.82 4.36
C GLU A 12 -15.76 -10.84 3.16
N ASN A 13 -15.45 -11.72 2.19
CA ASN A 13 -16.34 -12.07 1.08
C ASN A 13 -15.76 -13.25 0.23
N PRO A 14 -16.21 -14.50 0.36
CA PRO A 14 -17.13 -15.07 1.35
C PRO A 14 -16.46 -15.56 2.65
N TYR A 15 -15.13 -15.46 2.75
CA TYR A 15 -14.35 -15.88 3.93
C TYR A 15 -13.57 -14.70 4.51
N LYS A 16 -13.25 -14.78 5.80
CA LYS A 16 -12.36 -13.84 6.48
C LYS A 16 -10.95 -13.88 5.84
N PRO A 17 -10.36 -12.72 5.48
CA PRO A 17 -9.03 -12.67 4.90
C PRO A 17 -7.97 -13.32 5.80
N THR A 18 -7.10 -14.13 5.20
CA THR A 18 -6.01 -14.83 5.88
C THR A 18 -4.67 -14.13 5.66
N ALA A 19 -3.64 -14.53 6.40
CA ALA A 19 -2.28 -14.06 6.16
C ALA A 19 -1.83 -14.30 4.70
N GLN A 20 -2.23 -15.42 4.10
CA GLN A 20 -1.90 -15.73 2.71
C GLN A 20 -2.58 -14.77 1.73
N ASP A 21 -3.78 -14.27 2.03
CA ASP A 21 -4.46 -13.27 1.19
C ASP A 21 -3.75 -11.92 1.27
N TYR A 22 -3.21 -11.57 2.43
CA TYR A 22 -2.35 -10.39 2.57
C TYR A 22 -1.03 -10.55 1.81
N GLU A 23 -0.40 -11.73 1.79
CA GLU A 23 0.79 -11.96 0.94
C GLU A 23 0.48 -11.84 -0.56
N LYS A 24 -0.69 -12.34 -1.01
CA LYS A 24 -1.15 -12.12 -2.40
C LYS A 24 -1.39 -10.64 -2.68
N LEU A 25 -2.01 -9.91 -1.75
CA LEU A 25 -2.22 -8.47 -1.85
C LEU A 25 -0.88 -7.74 -1.96
N HIS A 26 0.10 -8.09 -1.13
CA HIS A 26 1.44 -7.52 -1.16
C HIS A 26 2.10 -7.71 -2.52
N ALA A 27 2.08 -8.92 -3.07
CA ALA A 27 2.62 -9.20 -4.39
C ALA A 27 1.88 -8.43 -5.51
N ALA A 28 0.54 -8.34 -5.44
CA ALA A 28 -0.27 -7.61 -6.42
C ALA A 28 -0.01 -6.09 -6.39
N MET A 29 0.18 -5.53 -5.19
CA MET A 29 0.50 -4.11 -5.00
C MET A 29 1.93 -3.80 -5.48
N GLU A 30 2.90 -4.65 -5.17
CA GLU A 30 4.30 -4.49 -5.62
C GLU A 30 4.40 -4.55 -7.15
N ALA A 31 3.66 -5.45 -7.80
CA ALA A 31 3.56 -5.51 -9.26
C ALA A 31 2.97 -4.24 -9.91
N LYS A 32 2.32 -3.37 -9.12
CA LYS A 32 1.82 -2.05 -9.54
C LYS A 32 2.71 -0.89 -9.08
N GLY A 33 3.89 -1.17 -8.52
CA GLY A 33 4.85 -0.15 -8.09
C GLY A 33 4.63 0.41 -6.68
N PHE A 34 3.80 -0.25 -5.87
CA PHE A 34 3.58 0.11 -4.48
C PHE A 34 4.57 -0.61 -3.57
N ALA A 35 5.42 0.14 -2.87
CA ALA A 35 6.42 -0.39 -1.97
C ALA A 35 5.85 -0.63 -0.56
N ARG A 36 6.25 -1.74 0.07
CA ARG A 36 5.98 -2.03 1.50
C ARG A 36 6.97 -1.33 2.44
N THR A 37 7.82 -0.48 1.90
CA THR A 37 8.87 0.21 2.63
C THR A 37 8.85 1.69 2.33
N ILE A 38 9.33 2.48 3.29
CA ILE A 38 9.56 3.92 3.16
C ILE A 38 11.02 4.22 3.47
N LYS A 39 11.61 5.16 2.73
CA LYS A 39 13.00 5.59 2.88
C LYS A 39 13.08 6.84 3.75
N SER A 40 13.88 6.80 4.81
CA SER A 40 14.22 7.97 5.63
C SER A 40 15.15 8.94 4.90
N GLY A 41 15.28 10.16 5.42
CA GLY A 41 16.24 11.16 4.92
C GLY A 41 17.69 10.65 4.92
N ASP A 42 18.06 9.83 5.89
CA ASP A 42 19.40 9.21 6.01
C ASP A 42 19.56 7.96 5.13
N GLY A 43 18.56 7.66 4.31
CA GLY A 43 18.59 6.58 3.33
C GLY A 43 18.23 5.18 3.86
N ILE A 44 17.94 5.04 5.15
CA ILE A 44 17.52 3.77 5.76
C ILE A 44 16.08 3.44 5.33
N LEU A 45 15.84 2.19 4.94
CA LEU A 45 14.52 1.65 4.61
C LEU A 45 13.83 1.08 5.85
N TYR A 46 12.55 1.41 6.00
CA TYR A 46 11.68 0.94 7.09
C TYR A 46 10.48 0.21 6.52
N LYS A 47 10.05 -0.88 7.18
CA LYS A 47 8.82 -1.61 6.83
C LYS A 47 7.60 -0.81 7.27
N LEU A 48 6.67 -0.58 6.34
CA LEU A 48 5.39 0.02 6.65
C LEU A 48 4.48 -0.97 7.41
N PRO A 49 3.47 -0.48 8.15
CA PRO A 49 2.46 -1.34 8.76
C PRO A 49 1.75 -2.22 7.73
N SER A 50 1.11 -3.29 8.21
CA SER A 50 0.42 -4.23 7.33
C SER A 50 -0.59 -3.52 6.41
N ALA A 51 -0.49 -3.85 5.12
CA ALA A 51 -1.27 -3.30 4.02
C ALA A 51 -1.22 -1.76 3.90
N MET A 52 -0.14 -1.15 4.36
CA MET A 52 0.25 0.19 3.97
C MET A 52 1.36 0.14 2.94
N TYR A 53 1.30 1.07 1.99
CA TYR A 53 2.21 1.15 0.87
C TYR A 53 2.59 2.59 0.58
N TYR A 54 3.83 2.75 0.13
CA TYR A 54 4.38 4.00 -0.35
C TYR A 54 4.65 3.90 -1.85
N GLY A 55 4.49 5.00 -2.57
CA GLY A 55 4.81 5.05 -3.99
C GLY A 55 5.02 6.47 -4.49
N GLU A 56 5.72 6.59 -5.61
CA GLU A 56 5.93 7.86 -6.30
C GLU A 56 5.35 7.76 -7.71
N SER A 57 4.57 8.75 -8.13
CA SER A 57 3.91 8.74 -9.43
C SER A 57 3.68 10.16 -9.97
N THR A 58 3.42 10.26 -11.27
CA THR A 58 2.90 11.50 -11.90
C THR A 58 1.38 11.48 -12.04
N LEU A 59 0.73 10.38 -11.66
CA LEU A 59 -0.72 10.24 -11.64
C LEU A 59 -1.35 11.08 -10.53
N THR A 60 -2.64 11.36 -10.65
CA THR A 60 -3.43 12.00 -9.59
C THR A 60 -3.73 11.02 -8.45
N THR A 61 -4.04 11.54 -7.26
CA THR A 61 -4.44 10.72 -6.09
C THR A 61 -5.58 9.75 -6.41
N ALA A 62 -6.57 10.20 -7.20
CA ALA A 62 -7.71 9.37 -7.59
C ALA A 62 -7.31 8.22 -8.53
N GLU A 63 -6.37 8.46 -9.44
CA GLU A 63 -5.83 7.42 -10.31
C GLU A 63 -5.00 6.42 -9.51
N VAL A 64 -4.10 6.88 -8.63
CA VAL A 64 -3.31 5.99 -7.74
C VAL A 64 -4.24 5.11 -6.90
N MET A 65 -5.30 5.68 -6.32
CA MET A 65 -6.32 4.93 -5.59
C MET A 65 -7.00 3.87 -6.47
N LYS A 66 -7.35 4.20 -7.72
CA LYS A 66 -7.94 3.24 -8.68
C LYS A 66 -6.96 2.11 -9.01
N HIS A 67 -5.68 2.41 -9.20
CA HIS A 67 -4.64 1.40 -9.44
C HIS A 67 -4.49 0.45 -8.24
N ALA A 68 -4.43 0.98 -7.02
CA ALA A 68 -4.41 0.20 -5.80
C ALA A 68 -5.69 -0.65 -5.64
N SER A 69 -6.87 -0.08 -5.92
CA SER A 69 -8.14 -0.80 -5.88
C SER A 69 -8.19 -1.95 -6.89
N ALA A 70 -7.69 -1.76 -8.11
CA ALA A 70 -7.63 -2.81 -9.11
C ALA A 70 -6.71 -3.97 -8.67
N ALA A 71 -5.56 -3.66 -8.07
CA ALA A 71 -4.66 -4.67 -7.50
C ALA A 71 -5.28 -5.40 -6.30
N ALA A 72 -5.94 -4.69 -5.39
CA ALA A 72 -6.62 -5.33 -4.26
C ALA A 72 -7.78 -6.23 -4.69
N LYS A 73 -8.56 -5.79 -5.69
CA LYS A 73 -9.69 -6.54 -6.24
C LYS A 73 -9.31 -7.80 -7.01
N SER A 74 -8.07 -7.92 -7.50
CA SER A 74 -7.61 -9.19 -8.07
C SER A 74 -7.36 -10.27 -7.02
N VAL A 75 -7.27 -9.89 -5.74
CA VAL A 75 -7.07 -10.80 -4.61
C VAL A 75 -8.37 -11.04 -3.84
N CYS A 76 -9.12 -9.97 -3.55
CA CYS A 76 -10.39 -10.06 -2.83
C CYS A 76 -11.44 -9.15 -3.47
N GLY A 77 -12.61 -9.71 -3.80
CA GLY A 77 -13.70 -8.97 -4.43
C GLY A 77 -14.26 -7.82 -3.58
N LYS A 78 -13.98 -7.79 -2.26
CA LYS A 78 -14.42 -6.74 -1.34
C LYS A 78 -13.23 -6.18 -0.56
N CYS A 79 -12.89 -4.92 -0.81
CA CYS A 79 -11.80 -4.22 -0.14
C CYS A 79 -12.13 -2.73 0.04
N SER A 80 -11.54 -2.10 1.05
CA SER A 80 -11.46 -0.64 1.18
C SER A 80 -10.07 -0.17 0.79
N VAL A 81 -9.99 0.96 0.10
CA VAL A 81 -8.71 1.57 -0.28
C VAL A 81 -8.80 3.06 0.03
N ILE A 82 -7.78 3.57 0.72
CA ILE A 82 -7.54 5.01 0.89
C ILE A 82 -6.17 5.33 0.33
N THR A 83 -6.07 6.46 -0.37
CA THR A 83 -4.79 7.00 -0.85
C THR A 83 -4.77 8.49 -0.61
N SER A 84 -3.65 8.99 -0.11
CA SER A 84 -3.39 10.41 0.07
C SER A 84 -2.04 10.77 -0.51
N GLU A 85 -1.90 12.02 -0.96
CA GLU A 85 -0.58 12.59 -1.14
C GLU A 85 0.13 12.65 0.22
N ALA A 86 1.42 12.37 0.21
CA ALA A 86 2.27 12.32 1.40
C ALA A 86 3.57 13.10 1.15
N PRO A 87 3.49 14.43 0.92
CA PRO A 87 4.67 15.25 0.63
C PRO A 87 5.67 15.21 1.80
N ASN A 88 5.15 15.13 3.02
CA ASN A 88 5.89 14.90 4.24
C ASN A 88 5.31 13.68 4.96
N SER A 89 6.17 12.83 5.51
CA SER A 89 5.78 11.65 6.29
C SER A 89 6.64 11.58 7.53
N ALA A 90 6.02 11.25 8.66
CA ALA A 90 6.69 10.97 9.92
C ALA A 90 6.21 9.61 10.43
N TRP A 91 7.09 8.88 11.10
CA TRP A 91 6.79 7.58 11.65
C TRP A 91 7.67 7.32 12.87
N GLU A 92 7.19 6.44 13.73
CA GLU A 92 7.89 5.97 14.91
C GLU A 92 7.60 4.47 15.09
N GLY A 93 8.56 3.73 15.64
CA GLY A 93 8.38 2.30 15.92
C GLY A 93 8.39 1.35 14.71
N LEU A 94 8.70 1.83 13.50
CA LEU A 94 8.86 0.95 12.34
C LEU A 94 10.17 0.16 12.41
N ALA A 95 10.11 -1.12 12.06
CA ALA A 95 11.30 -1.96 11.94
C ALA A 95 12.09 -1.61 10.67
N LYS A 96 13.42 -1.72 10.74
CA LYS A 96 14.28 -1.65 9.55
C LYS A 96 13.96 -2.83 8.61
N ALA A 97 13.99 -2.56 7.31
CA ALA A 97 13.65 -3.55 6.28
C ALA A 97 14.70 -4.66 6.16
#